data_AF-A0A9X2VW59-F1
#
_entry.id   AF-A0A9X2VW59-F1
#
_cell.length_a   1.000
_cell.length_b   1.000
_cell.length_c   1.000
_cell.angle_alpha   90.00
_cell.angle_beta   90.00
_cell.angle_gamma   90.00
#
_symmetry.space_group_name_H-M   'P 1'
#
loop_
_entity.id
_entity.type
_entity.pdbx_description
1 polymer ?
#
loop_
_entity_poly.entity_id
_entity_poly.type
_entity_poly.pdbx_seq_one_letter_code
_entity_poly.pdbx_strand_id
1 'polypeptide(L)'
;MHDYDAFSTWIGRDTPKARKGTSRRAPEGLRFAFYGRASTVEHQDPATSEGWQREAAEHLVAGHGRIVASYFDVGSSRRLPWRHRPQAAELLAALADSDRGFDAIVVGEYERAFAADQFQRMASLFRRHDIQIWLP
;
A
#
# COMPACT_ATOMS: atom_id res chain seq x y z
N MET A 1 -1.22 -24.50 21.28
CA MET A 1 -0.41 -24.21 20.08
C MET A 1 -1.34 -23.69 19.00
N HIS A 2 -1.51 -22.37 18.93
CA HIS A 2 -2.07 -21.72 17.74
C HIS A 2 -1.14 -20.55 17.42
N ASP A 3 -0.51 -20.68 16.26
CA ASP A 3 0.54 -19.83 15.71
C ASP A 3 -0.06 -18.47 15.31
N TYR A 4 -0.06 -17.52 16.24
CA TYR A 4 -0.45 -16.12 16.02
C TYR A 4 0.77 -15.22 15.71
N ASP A 5 1.97 -15.78 15.67
CA ASP A 5 3.24 -15.05 15.59
C ASP A 5 3.60 -14.62 14.15
N ALA A 6 3.13 -15.34 13.13
CA ALA A 6 3.42 -15.01 11.73
C ALA A 6 2.73 -13.72 11.22
N PHE A 7 1.79 -13.16 11.97
CA PHE A 7 1.03 -11.96 11.59
C PHE A 7 1.78 -10.66 11.92
N SER A 8 2.61 -10.66 12.95
CA SER A 8 3.27 -9.46 13.49
C SER A 8 4.63 -9.18 12.85
N THR A 9 5.27 -10.18 12.23
CA THR A 9 6.61 -10.04 11.64
C THR A 9 6.61 -9.30 10.29
N TRP A 10 5.44 -9.05 9.69
CA TRP A 10 5.33 -8.47 8.35
C TRP A 10 4.37 -7.27 8.22
N ILE A 11 3.53 -7.04 9.24
CA ILE A 11 2.86 -5.75 9.44
C ILE A 11 3.89 -4.86 10.14
N GLY A 12 4.45 -3.89 9.41
CA GLY A 12 5.62 -3.12 9.83
C GLY A 12 5.52 -2.43 11.19
N ARG A 13 5.88 -3.16 12.26
CA ARG A 13 6.52 -2.62 13.46
C ARG A 13 7.89 -3.22 13.74
N ASP A 14 8.36 -4.15 12.91
CA ASP A 14 9.74 -4.59 12.95
C ASP A 14 10.17 -5.05 11.54
N THR A 15 11.43 -4.78 11.18
CA THR A 15 11.93 -4.94 9.80
C THR A 15 12.45 -6.35 9.52
N PRO A 16 11.82 -7.16 8.65
CA PRO A 16 12.42 -8.43 8.23
C PRO A 16 13.40 -8.23 7.07
N LYS A 17 14.57 -8.87 7.21
CA LYS A 17 15.71 -8.89 6.29
C LYS A 17 15.30 -9.39 4.90
N ALA A 18 15.23 -8.47 3.93
CA ALA A 18 14.89 -8.75 2.53
C ALA A 18 15.80 -9.85 1.91
N ARG A 19 15.19 -10.87 1.30
CA ARG A 19 15.87 -11.89 0.48
C ARG A 19 15.92 -11.42 -0.98
N LYS A 20 17.10 -11.64 -1.59
CA LYS A 20 17.54 -11.12 -2.90
C LYS A 20 16.71 -11.66 -4.07
N GLY A 21 15.83 -10.82 -4.62
CA GLY A 21 15.39 -10.85 -6.01
C GLY A 21 16.11 -9.74 -6.79
N THR A 22 16.58 -10.06 -7.98
CA THR A 22 17.55 -9.28 -8.78
C THR A 22 16.96 -8.03 -9.45
N SER A 23 16.58 -7.00 -8.69
CA SER A 23 16.41 -5.64 -9.25
C SER A 23 17.64 -4.78 -8.96
N ARG A 24 18.07 -4.02 -9.95
CA ARG A 24 19.37 -3.34 -9.99
C ARG A 24 19.35 -2.04 -9.15
N ARG A 25 19.87 -2.12 -7.92
CA ARG A 25 20.57 -1.07 -7.12
C ARG A 25 19.86 0.27 -6.80
N ALA A 26 19.75 0.61 -5.50
CA ALA A 26 20.17 1.91 -4.94
C ALA A 26 20.43 1.81 -3.42
N PRO A 27 21.41 2.53 -2.85
CA PRO A 27 21.66 2.62 -1.40
C PRO A 27 20.65 3.53 -0.64
N GLU A 28 19.45 3.76 -1.20
CA GLU A 28 18.57 4.90 -0.85
C GLU A 28 17.22 4.49 -0.20
N GLY A 29 17.10 3.26 0.30
CA GLY A 29 15.86 2.76 0.94
C GLY A 29 14.83 2.18 -0.05
N LEU A 30 13.69 1.74 0.48
CA LEU A 30 12.60 1.12 -0.29
C LEU A 30 11.89 2.17 -1.18
N ARG A 31 11.45 1.75 -2.37
CA ARG A 31 10.57 2.57 -3.22
C ARG A 31 9.13 2.18 -2.94
N PHE A 32 8.32 3.13 -2.48
CA PHE A 32 6.93 2.89 -2.12
C PHE A 32 5.96 3.37 -3.20
N ALA A 33 4.93 2.58 -3.48
CA ALA A 33 3.71 3.04 -4.11
C ALA A 33 2.70 3.45 -3.03
N PHE A 34 2.21 4.68 -3.08
CA PHE A 34 1.16 5.16 -2.20
C PHE A 34 -0.21 4.79 -2.73
N TYR A 35 -1.09 4.29 -1.86
CA TYR A 35 -2.51 4.14 -2.12
C TYR A 35 -3.36 4.91 -1.11
N GLY A 36 -4.25 5.76 -1.61
CA GLY A 36 -5.24 6.47 -0.81
C GLY A 36 -6.62 6.45 -1.46
N ARG A 37 -7.64 6.87 -0.70
CA ARG A 37 -9.02 6.96 -1.20
C ARG A 37 -9.80 8.07 -0.52
N ALA A 38 -10.70 8.72 -1.25
CA ALA A 38 -11.77 9.55 -0.72
C ALA A 38 -13.13 9.05 -1.20
N SER A 39 -14.14 8.98 -0.32
CA SER A 39 -15.52 8.70 -0.73
C SER A 39 -16.20 9.99 -1.19
N THR A 40 -17.07 9.94 -2.20
CA THR A 40 -17.89 11.10 -2.65
C THR A 40 -18.87 11.61 -1.59
N VAL A 41 -19.10 10.85 -0.53
CA VAL A 41 -20.11 11.12 0.51
C VAL A 41 -19.59 12.04 1.61
N GLU A 42 -18.27 12.14 1.77
CA GLU A 42 -17.69 13.07 2.73
C GLU A 42 -17.45 14.40 2.03
N HIS A 43 -18.10 15.46 2.54
CA HIS A 43 -18.10 16.82 1.98
C HIS A 43 -16.71 17.52 2.04
N GLN A 44 -15.61 16.77 2.11
CA GLN A 44 -14.26 17.30 2.09
C GLN A 44 -13.70 17.35 0.68
N ASP A 45 -12.95 18.40 0.41
CA ASP A 45 -12.19 18.57 -0.83
C ASP A 45 -11.27 17.36 -1.07
N PRO A 46 -11.38 16.67 -2.22
CA PRO A 46 -10.57 15.49 -2.52
C PRO A 46 -9.06 15.74 -2.45
N ALA A 47 -8.59 16.93 -2.83
CA ALA A 47 -7.16 17.26 -2.79
C ALA A 47 -6.66 17.43 -1.35
N THR A 48 -7.50 17.96 -0.46
CA THR A 48 -7.23 17.95 0.98
C THR A 48 -7.18 16.52 1.51
N SER A 49 -8.13 15.66 1.09
CA SER A 49 -8.18 14.25 1.51
C SER A 49 -6.97 13.43 1.04
N GLU A 50 -6.47 13.73 -0.15
CA GLU A 50 -5.25 13.12 -0.69
C GLU A 50 -4.01 13.63 0.05
N GLY A 51 -3.92 14.95 0.27
CA GLY A 51 -2.79 15.61 0.90
C GLY A 51 -2.46 15.02 2.27
N TRP A 52 -3.45 14.92 3.17
CA TRP A 52 -3.20 14.42 4.52
C TRP A 52 -2.90 12.90 4.53
N GLN A 53 -3.54 12.11 3.66
CA GLN A 53 -3.26 10.67 3.54
C GLN A 53 -1.84 10.43 3.02
N ARG A 54 -1.41 11.25 2.05
CA ARG A 54 -0.04 11.21 1.53
C ARG A 54 0.96 11.64 2.60
N GLU A 55 0.68 12.70 3.34
CA GLU A 55 1.54 13.15 4.45
C GLU A 55 1.68 12.08 5.54
N ALA A 56 0.59 11.41 5.92
CA ALA A 56 0.63 10.29 6.86
C ALA A 56 1.49 9.13 6.33
N ALA A 57 1.35 8.80 5.05
CA ALA A 57 2.18 7.79 4.40
C ALA A 57 3.66 8.20 4.32
N GLU A 58 3.96 9.48 4.03
CA GLU A 58 5.31 10.03 4.01
C GLU A 58 5.98 9.91 5.39
N HIS A 59 5.25 10.25 6.46
CA HIS A 59 5.73 10.05 7.82
C HIS A 59 6.01 8.57 8.14
N LEU A 60 5.14 7.66 7.69
CA LEU A 60 5.29 6.23 7.93
C LEU A 60 6.52 5.63 7.22
N VAL A 61 6.86 6.11 6.02
CA VAL A 61 8.01 5.61 5.25
C VAL A 61 9.31 6.38 5.54
N ALA A 62 9.24 7.48 6.29
CA ALA A 62 10.40 8.29 6.63
C ALA A 62 11.51 7.45 7.28
N GLY A 63 12.74 7.59 6.77
CA GLY A 63 13.89 6.78 7.23
C GLY A 63 13.97 5.37 6.65
N HIS A 64 12.94 4.89 5.96
CA HIS A 64 12.90 3.57 5.32
C HIS A 64 12.94 3.64 3.79
N GLY A 65 12.55 4.78 3.20
CA GLY A 65 12.54 4.97 1.77
C GLY A 65 11.78 6.21 1.32
N ARG A 66 11.24 6.17 0.09
CA ARG A 66 10.46 7.28 -0.49
C ARG A 66 9.29 6.78 -1.33
N ILE A 67 8.24 7.58 -1.42
CA ILE A 67 7.11 7.35 -2.33
C ILE A 67 7.53 7.74 -3.75
N VAL A 68 7.35 6.82 -4.70
CA VAL A 68 7.73 7.01 -6.13
C VAL A 68 6.55 6.93 -7.09
N ALA A 69 5.40 6.44 -6.61
CA ALA A 69 4.16 6.36 -7.36
C ALA A 69 2.98 6.61 -6.42
N SER A 70 1.91 7.22 -6.92
CA SER A 70 0.72 7.57 -6.15
C SER A 70 -0.54 7.12 -6.88
N TYR A 71 -1.43 6.44 -6.17
CA TYR A 71 -2.70 5.95 -6.68
C TYR A 71 -3.81 6.41 -5.73
N PHE A 72 -4.74 7.25 -6.21
CA PHE A 72 -5.75 7.85 -5.34
C PHE A 72 -7.18 7.73 -5.89
N ASP A 73 -7.99 6.87 -5.27
CA ASP A 73 -9.37 6.68 -5.70
C ASP A 73 -10.31 7.75 -5.12
N VAL A 74 -10.90 8.59 -5.97
CA VAL A 74 -11.97 9.53 -5.60
C VAL A 74 -13.34 8.94 -5.96
N GLY A 75 -14.30 9.02 -5.05
CA GLY A 75 -15.68 8.60 -5.30
C GLY A 75 -15.92 7.09 -5.37
N SER A 76 -14.89 6.29 -5.12
CA SER A 76 -15.03 4.84 -5.03
C SER A 76 -15.41 4.40 -3.62
N SER A 77 -16.40 3.52 -3.49
CA SER A 77 -16.75 2.93 -2.19
C SER A 77 -15.68 1.94 -1.72
N ARG A 78 -15.30 2.00 -0.44
CA ARG A 78 -14.39 1.01 0.18
C ARG A 78 -14.94 -0.41 0.15
N ARG A 79 -16.24 -0.58 -0.03
CA ARG A 79 -16.85 -1.91 -0.17
C ARG A 79 -16.56 -2.54 -1.52
N LEU A 80 -16.23 -1.74 -2.54
CA LEU A 80 -15.82 -2.27 -3.83
C LEU A 80 -14.51 -3.02 -3.69
N PRO A 81 -14.37 -4.19 -4.35
CA PRO A 81 -13.08 -4.84 -4.53
C PRO A 81 -12.08 -3.87 -5.17
N TRP A 82 -10.80 -3.96 -4.79
CA TRP A 82 -9.75 -3.08 -5.33
C TRP A 82 -9.71 -3.07 -6.86
N ARG A 83 -9.88 -4.23 -7.51
CA ARG A 83 -9.98 -4.35 -8.98
C ARG A 83 -11.13 -3.56 -9.63
N HIS A 84 -12.11 -3.10 -8.86
CA HIS A 84 -13.24 -2.30 -9.35
C HIS A 84 -13.12 -0.81 -8.98
N ARG A 85 -11.98 -0.40 -8.40
CA ARG A 85 -11.66 1.00 -8.16
C ARG A 85 -10.56 1.39 -9.15
N PRO A 86 -10.69 2.49 -9.91
CA PRO A 86 -9.78 2.78 -11.02
C PRO A 86 -8.30 2.76 -10.63
N GLN A 87 -7.93 3.49 -9.57
CA GLN A 87 -6.53 3.64 -9.17
C GLN A 87 -6.00 2.41 -8.45
N ALA A 88 -6.83 1.73 -7.63
CA ALA A 88 -6.44 0.46 -7.05
C ALA A 88 -6.27 -0.63 -8.12
N ALA A 89 -7.08 -0.63 -9.18
CA ALA A 89 -6.95 -1.56 -10.30
C ALA A 89 -5.66 -1.32 -11.09
N GLU A 90 -5.27 -0.07 -11.33
CA GLU A 90 -3.98 0.28 -11.93
C GLU A 90 -2.80 -0.17 -11.07
N LEU A 91 -2.86 0.06 -9.76
CA LEU A 91 -1.85 -0.45 -8.83
C LEU A 91 -1.75 -1.98 -8.89
N LEU A 92 -2.89 -2.68 -8.94
CA LEU A 92 -2.93 -4.13 -9.06
C LEU A 92 -2.34 -4.63 -10.39
N ALA A 93 -2.60 -3.93 -11.50
CA ALA A 93 -2.03 -4.25 -12.80
C ALA A 93 -0.50 -4.07 -12.78
N ALA A 94 0.01 -3.04 -12.11
CA ALA A 94 1.45 -2.82 -11.97
C ALA A 94 2.18 -3.93 -11.20
N LEU A 95 1.50 -4.71 -10.35
CA LEU A 95 2.14 -5.84 -9.63
C LEU A 95 2.62 -6.95 -10.57
N ALA A 96 2.01 -7.07 -11.75
CA ALA A 96 2.38 -8.06 -12.74
C ALA A 96 3.69 -7.70 -13.48
N ASP A 97 4.10 -6.43 -13.43
CA ASP A 97 5.33 -5.95 -14.05
C ASP A 97 6.53 -6.17 -13.11
N SER A 98 7.52 -6.93 -13.59
CA SER A 98 8.78 -7.12 -12.88
C SER A 98 9.61 -5.84 -12.77
N ASP A 99 9.37 -4.85 -13.63
CA ASP A 99 10.02 -3.54 -13.65
C ASP A 99 9.10 -2.40 -13.20
N ARG A 100 8.05 -2.71 -12.45
CA ARG A 100 7.04 -1.78 -11.90
C ARG A 100 7.56 -0.53 -11.16
N GLY A 101 8.85 -0.45 -10.85
CA GLY A 101 9.46 0.73 -10.26
C GLY A 101 9.30 0.90 -8.74
N PHE A 102 8.57 0.02 -8.03
CA PHE A 102 8.40 0.06 -6.57
C PHE A 102 8.52 -1.32 -5.90
N ASP A 103 8.92 -1.31 -4.63
CA ASP A 103 9.26 -2.50 -3.83
C ASP A 103 8.20 -2.78 -2.74
N ALA A 104 7.44 -1.75 -2.35
CA ALA A 104 6.42 -1.83 -1.30
C ALA A 104 5.23 -0.93 -1.61
N ILE A 105 4.10 -1.18 -0.95
CA ILE A 105 2.89 -0.36 -0.97
C ILE A 105 2.71 0.26 0.41
N VAL A 106 2.44 1.56 0.47
CA VAL A 106 2.02 2.26 1.69
C VAL A 106 0.60 2.76 1.53
N VAL A 107 -0.24 2.56 2.54
CA VAL A 107 -1.64 2.98 2.54
C VAL A 107 -1.81 4.23 3.39
N GLY A 108 -2.52 5.24 2.88
CA GLY A 108 -2.74 6.49 3.62
C GLY A 108 -3.67 6.37 4.83
N GLU A 109 -4.75 5.57 4.70
CA GLU A 109 -5.64 5.28 5.83
C GLU A 109 -6.25 3.88 5.67
N TYR A 110 -6.05 3.04 6.70
CA TYR A 110 -6.52 1.65 6.69
C TYR A 110 -8.04 1.54 6.51
N GLU A 111 -8.82 2.30 7.29
CA GLU A 111 -10.29 2.25 7.28
C GLU A 111 -10.90 2.74 5.96
N ARG A 112 -10.19 3.61 5.23
CA ARG A 112 -10.58 4.02 3.89
C ARG A 112 -10.17 2.99 2.85
N ALA A 113 -9.00 2.39 2.96
CA ALA A 113 -8.52 1.46 1.95
C ALA A 113 -9.21 0.09 1.98
N PHE A 114 -9.58 -0.39 3.17
CA PHE A 114 -10.10 -1.74 3.37
C PHE A 114 -11.49 -1.74 3.99
N ALA A 115 -12.27 -2.75 3.61
CA ALA A 115 -13.51 -3.11 4.27
C ALA A 115 -13.55 -4.63 4.52
N ALA A 116 -14.06 -5.03 5.68
CA ALA A 116 -14.21 -6.45 6.06
C ALA A 116 -12.89 -7.23 5.88
N ASP A 117 -12.96 -8.40 5.23
CA ASP A 117 -11.84 -9.31 5.00
C ASP A 117 -11.00 -8.96 3.76
N GLN A 118 -11.19 -7.78 3.16
CA GLN A 118 -10.41 -7.35 1.99
C GLN A 118 -8.91 -7.33 2.28
N PHE A 119 -8.48 -6.87 3.47
CA PHE A 119 -7.06 -6.81 3.81
C PHE A 119 -6.39 -8.18 3.70
N GLN A 120 -7.00 -9.24 4.22
CA GLN A 120 -6.44 -10.60 4.21
C GLN A 120 -6.19 -11.12 2.79
N ARG A 121 -7.14 -10.88 1.89
CA ARG A 121 -7.01 -11.24 0.47
C ARG A 121 -5.91 -10.44 -0.23
N MET A 122 -5.84 -9.14 0.06
CA MET A 122 -4.86 -8.24 -0.54
C MET A 122 -3.44 -8.53 -0.04
N ALA A 123 -3.25 -8.69 1.27
CA ALA A 123 -2.01 -9.11 1.90
C ALA A 123 -1.48 -10.41 1.27
N SER A 124 -2.35 -11.40 1.08
CA SER A 124 -2.00 -12.66 0.43
C SER A 124 -1.58 -12.49 -1.03
N LEU A 125 -2.21 -11.54 -1.76
CA LEU A 125 -1.83 -11.21 -3.13
C LEU A 125 -0.46 -10.53 -3.17
N PHE A 126 -0.24 -9.46 -2.39
CA PHE A 126 1.02 -8.73 -2.38
C PHE A 126 2.20 -9.63 -2.01
N ARG A 127 2.02 -10.55 -1.06
CA ARG A 127 3.03 -11.54 -0.70
C ARG A 127 3.43 -12.46 -1.86
N ARG A 128 2.50 -12.84 -2.74
CA ARG A 128 2.82 -13.65 -3.93
C ARG A 128 3.63 -12.88 -4.98
N HIS A 129 3.60 -11.56 -4.92
CA HIS A 129 4.35 -10.66 -5.81
C HIS A 129 5.61 -10.07 -5.13
N ASP A 130 5.99 -10.58 -3.96
CA ASP A 130 7.12 -10.07 -3.15
C ASP A 130 7.01 -8.57 -2.82
N ILE A 131 5.79 -8.07 -2.63
CA ILE A 131 5.49 -6.67 -2.31
C ILE A 131 5.07 -6.58 -0.84
N GLN A 132 5.75 -5.72 -0.08
CA GLN A 132 5.39 -5.41 1.29
C GLN A 132 4.21 -4.44 1.32
N ILE A 133 3.32 -4.56 2.31
CA ILE A 133 2.27 -3.57 2.57
C ILE A 133 2.50 -2.90 3.94
N TRP A 134 2.49 -1.58 3.93
CA TRP A 134 2.70 -0.72 5.08
C TRP A 134 1.40 0.03 5.39
N LEU A 135 1.01 0.00 6.66
CA LEU A 135 -0.23 0.57 7.17
C LEU A 135 0.08 1.52 8.33
N PRO A 136 -0.66 2.64 8.47
CA PRO A 136 -0.56 3.53 9.63
C PRO A 136 -1.05 2.86 10.91
#